data_AF-A0A847DGQ3-F1
#
_entry.id   AF-A0A847DGQ3-F1
#
_cell.length_a   1.000
_cell.length_b   1.000
_cell.length_c   1.000
_cell.angle_alpha   90.00
_cell.angle_beta   90.00
_cell.angle_gamma   90.00
#
_symmetry.space_group_name_H-M   'P 1'
#
loop_
_entity.id
_entity.type
_entity.pdbx_description
1 polymer ?
#
loop_
_entity_poly.entity_id
_entity_poly.type
_entity_poly.pdbx_seq_one_letter_code
_entity_poly.pdbx_strand_id
1 'polypeptide(L)'
;MDTLIKFKEIDLPFMYLTSAHDLEPNINPEDGSLSDNSQVLLNKFLLFNNMNQISYDFKAYPKCGFRADAWSETLLNDEYRNFIWYLNNSQGVPMVALNYTADLIHALYPQFAMIAWDYLTQFSRDQKSSAIRYNH
;
A
#
# COMPACT_ATOMS: atom_id res chain seq x y z
N MET A 1 11.07 -1.10 -26.84
CA MET A 1 10.52 0.09 -26.16
C MET A 1 9.02 -0.08 -26.20
N ASP A 2 8.41 -0.55 -25.12
CA ASP A 2 6.95 -0.69 -25.05
C ASP A 2 6.33 0.70 -24.95
N THR A 3 5.47 1.03 -25.91
CA THR A 3 4.73 2.30 -25.93
C THR A 3 3.73 2.28 -24.77
N LEU A 4 3.96 3.11 -23.76
CA LEU A 4 3.01 3.33 -22.67
C LEU A 4 1.69 3.83 -23.28
N ILE A 5 0.61 3.04 -23.20
CA ILE A 5 -0.72 3.45 -23.70
C ILE A 5 -1.29 4.46 -22.70
N LYS A 6 -1.60 5.66 -23.19
CA LYS A 6 -2.13 6.78 -22.40
C LYS A 6 -3.58 7.06 -22.77
N PHE A 7 -4.34 7.60 -21.82
CA PHE A 7 -5.63 8.23 -22.12
C PHE A 7 -5.38 9.54 -22.85
N LYS A 8 -6.12 9.80 -23.94
CA LYS A 8 -5.89 10.97 -24.81
C LYS A 8 -6.37 12.29 -24.20
N GLU A 9 -7.38 12.23 -23.33
CA GLU A 9 -8.15 13.40 -22.89
C GLU A 9 -8.32 13.49 -21.37
N ILE A 10 -7.92 12.46 -20.63
CA ILE A 10 -8.23 12.32 -19.20
C ILE A 10 -6.94 11.96 -18.46
N ASP A 11 -6.56 12.81 -17.50
CA ASP A 11 -5.59 12.44 -16.48
C ASP A 11 -6.29 11.61 -15.40
N LEU A 12 -5.60 10.60 -14.86
CA LEU A 12 -6.15 9.67 -13.87
C LEU A 12 -5.39 9.84 -12.54
N PRO A 13 -6.04 10.31 -11.46
CA PRO A 13 -5.38 10.37 -10.16
C PRO A 13 -5.05 8.96 -9.65
N PHE A 14 -3.78 8.75 -9.28
CA PHE A 14 -3.30 7.50 -8.70
C PHE A 14 -2.93 7.70 -7.24
N MET A 15 -3.32 6.75 -6.39
CA MET A 15 -2.83 6.64 -5.03
C MET A 15 -2.24 5.25 -4.82
N TYR A 16 -0.96 5.18 -4.47
CA TYR A 16 -0.29 3.96 -4.09
C TYR A 16 -0.38 3.77 -2.58
N LEU A 17 -0.98 2.67 -2.14
CA LEU A 17 -1.19 2.34 -0.73
C LEU A 17 -0.18 1.27 -0.32
N THR A 18 0.54 1.48 0.77
CA THR A 18 1.47 0.48 1.32
C THR A 18 1.66 0.67 2.83
N SER A 19 2.45 -0.20 3.47
CA SER A 19 2.76 -0.13 4.90
C SER A 19 4.19 -0.54 5.19
N ALA A 20 4.74 -0.17 6.35
CA ALA A 20 6.10 -0.51 6.74
C ALA A 20 6.41 -2.01 6.74
N HIS A 21 5.39 -2.85 6.86
CA HIS A 21 5.51 -4.31 6.86
C HIS A 21 4.79 -4.95 5.66
N ASP A 22 4.63 -4.21 4.57
CA ASP A 22 4.28 -4.80 3.29
C ASP A 22 5.40 -5.72 2.78
N LEU A 23 5.05 -6.69 1.95
CA LEU A 23 6.01 -7.71 1.50
C LEU A 23 7.05 -7.12 0.53
N GLU A 24 8.20 -7.78 0.47
CA GLU A 24 9.27 -7.54 -0.50
C GLU A 24 8.79 -8.05 -1.89
N PRO A 25 7.95 -7.25 -2.56
CA PRO A 25 8.45 -6.37 -3.61
C PRO A 25 8.12 -4.90 -3.42
N ASN A 26 7.35 -4.49 -2.40
CA ASN A 26 6.82 -3.13 -2.28
C ASN A 26 7.67 -2.22 -1.37
N ILE A 27 8.28 -2.80 -0.34
CA ILE A 27 9.06 -2.10 0.68
C ILE A 27 10.36 -2.86 0.94
N ASN A 28 11.43 -2.12 1.23
CA ASN A 28 12.69 -2.70 1.69
C ASN A 28 12.53 -3.09 3.17
N PRO A 29 12.62 -4.39 3.52
CA PRO A 29 12.34 -4.84 4.88
C PRO A 29 13.35 -4.35 5.92
N GLU A 30 14.55 -3.96 5.49
CA GLU A 30 15.64 -3.52 6.38
C GLU A 30 15.36 -2.16 7.03
N ASP A 31 14.76 -1.22 6.29
CA ASP A 31 14.58 0.17 6.72
C ASP A 31 13.16 0.71 6.50
N GLY A 32 12.28 -0.08 5.87
CA GLY A 32 10.91 0.29 5.55
C GLY A 32 10.79 1.36 4.46
N SER A 33 11.85 1.62 3.68
CA SER A 33 11.83 2.52 2.54
C SER A 33 11.13 1.90 1.32
N LEU A 34 10.69 2.73 0.37
CA LEU A 34 10.15 2.21 -0.89
C LEU A 34 11.19 1.35 -1.63
N SER A 35 10.77 0.16 -2.06
CA SER A 35 11.58 -0.70 -2.92
C SER A 35 11.78 -0.11 -4.31
N ASP A 36 12.75 -0.63 -5.06
CA ASP A 36 12.96 -0.27 -6.47
C ASP A 36 11.72 -0.53 -7.34
N ASN A 37 10.95 -1.58 -7.05
CA ASN A 37 9.72 -1.87 -7.81
C ASN A 37 8.64 -0.81 -7.55
N SER A 38 8.47 -0.37 -6.30
CA SER A 38 7.55 0.72 -5.95
C SER A 38 7.98 2.03 -6.59
N GLN A 39 9.29 2.30 -6.62
CA GLN A 39 9.85 3.46 -7.30
C GLN A 39 9.52 3.47 -8.80
N VAL A 40 9.67 2.32 -9.47
CA VAL A 40 9.30 2.13 -10.88
C VAL A 40 7.80 2.32 -11.09
N LEU A 41 6.97 1.80 -10.19
CA LEU A 41 5.51 1.89 -10.28
C LEU A 41 5.02 3.34 -10.14
N LEU A 42 5.49 4.06 -9.12
CA LEU A 42 5.16 5.48 -8.91
C LEU A 42 5.56 6.33 -10.13
N ASN A 43 6.76 6.09 -10.69
CA ASN A 43 7.18 6.76 -11.90
C ASN A 43 6.32 6.43 -13.13
N LYS A 44 5.76 5.21 -13.23
CA LYS A 44 4.78 4.90 -14.28
C LYS A 44 3.48 5.68 -14.10
N PHE A 45 2.99 5.85 -12.88
CA PHE A 45 1.79 6.66 -12.60
C PHE A 45 1.98 8.13 -13.00
N LEU A 46 3.16 8.69 -12.74
CA LEU A 46 3.53 10.04 -13.21
C LEU A 46 3.47 10.14 -14.74
N LEU A 47 4.03 9.16 -15.44
CA LEU A 47 4.05 9.14 -16.91
C LEU A 47 2.66 8.97 -17.54
N PHE A 48 1.73 8.27 -16.89
CA PHE A 48 0.33 8.22 -17.33
C PHE A 48 -0.34 9.59 -17.32
N ASN A 49 0.06 10.46 -16.39
CA ASN A 49 -0.47 11.83 -16.23
C ASN A 49 0.41 12.91 -16.88
N ASN A 50 1.32 12.54 -17.79
CA ASN A 50 2.26 13.46 -18.46
C ASN A 50 3.12 14.28 -17.49
N MET A 51 3.36 13.76 -16.28
CA MET A 51 4.23 14.35 -15.29
C MET A 51 5.67 13.86 -15.48
N ASN A 52 6.63 14.66 -15.00
CA ASN A 52 8.02 14.25 -14.98
C ASN A 52 8.23 13.12 -13.96
N GLN A 53 9.12 12.20 -14.29
CA GLN A 53 9.61 11.22 -13.32
C GLN A 53 10.40 11.91 -12.22
N ILE A 54 10.43 11.28 -11.05
CA ILE A 54 11.21 11.72 -9.90
C ILE A 54 12.42 10.80 -9.68
N SER A 55 13.48 11.36 -9.11
CA SER A 55 14.61 10.61 -8.56
C SER A 55 14.42 10.41 -7.06
N TYR A 56 14.98 9.31 -6.55
CA TYR A 56 14.84 8.96 -5.14
C TYR A 56 16.13 9.25 -4.35
N ASP A 57 15.99 9.90 -3.20
CA ASP A 57 17.01 10.20 -2.18
C ASP A 57 16.46 9.81 -0.80
N PHE A 58 16.73 8.56 -0.41
CA PHE A 58 16.34 8.04 0.90
C PHE A 58 17.19 8.58 2.06
N LYS A 59 18.29 9.29 1.77
CA LYS A 59 19.04 10.00 2.82
C LYS A 59 18.29 11.27 3.25
N ALA A 60 17.71 11.99 2.30
CA ALA A 60 16.89 13.17 2.58
C ALA A 60 15.45 12.81 2.98
N TYR A 61 14.87 11.75 2.40
CA TYR A 61 13.48 11.34 2.60
C TYR A 61 13.38 9.83 2.91
N PRO A 62 13.63 9.40 4.17
CA PRO A 62 13.87 7.98 4.49
C PRO A 62 12.79 6.97 4.11
N LYS A 63 11.52 7.40 3.98
CA LYS A 63 10.40 6.48 3.65
C LYS A 63 9.99 6.56 2.19
N CYS A 64 9.60 7.73 1.73
CA CYS A 64 9.12 7.94 0.37
C CYS A 64 10.24 8.11 -0.65
N GLY A 65 11.44 8.53 -0.23
CA GLY A 65 12.57 8.77 -1.12
C GLY A 65 12.44 10.02 -1.98
N PHE A 66 11.36 10.81 -1.92
CA PHE A 66 11.22 11.99 -2.77
C PHE A 66 10.69 13.21 -2.00
N ARG A 67 10.99 14.40 -2.54
CA ARG A 67 10.37 15.63 -2.09
C ARG A 67 8.95 15.70 -2.63
N ALA A 68 7.96 15.67 -1.74
CA ALA A 68 6.56 15.88 -2.09
C ALA A 68 6.22 17.37 -2.27
N ASP A 69 5.20 17.66 -3.06
CA ASP A 69 4.63 19.01 -3.20
C ASP A 69 3.77 19.38 -1.98
N ALA A 70 3.10 18.37 -1.40
CA ALA A 70 2.39 18.46 -0.14
C ALA A 70 2.46 17.12 0.60
N TRP A 71 2.34 17.14 1.92
CA TRP A 71 2.24 15.92 2.72
C TRP A 71 1.41 16.13 3.98
N SER A 72 0.89 15.03 4.53
CA SER A 72 0.19 15.00 5.81
C SER A 72 0.57 13.77 6.61
N GLU A 73 0.41 13.89 7.93
CA GLU A 73 0.52 12.79 8.87
C GLU A 73 -0.74 12.76 9.72
N THR A 74 -1.29 11.56 9.91
CA THR A 74 -2.47 11.30 10.73
C THR A 74 -2.23 10.07 11.58
N LEU A 75 -2.88 10.01 12.75
CA LEU A 75 -2.86 8.81 13.59
C LEU A 75 -4.16 8.04 13.34
N LEU A 76 -4.06 6.80 12.85
CA LEU A 76 -5.20 5.93 12.61
C LEU A 76 -5.47 5.12 13.88
N ASN A 77 -6.72 5.15 14.35
CA ASN A 77 -7.17 4.46 15.56
C ASN A 77 -6.31 4.75 16.80
N ASP A 78 -5.75 5.96 16.89
CA ASP A 78 -4.81 6.35 17.96
C ASP A 78 -3.56 5.45 18.08
N GLU A 79 -3.23 4.69 17.02
CA GLU A 79 -2.23 3.62 17.06
C GLU A 79 -1.22 3.73 15.92
N TYR A 80 -1.67 3.86 14.67
CA TYR A 80 -0.78 3.78 13.50
C TYR A 80 -0.53 5.14 12.86
N ARG A 81 0.74 5.53 12.72
CA ARG A 81 1.11 6.74 11.99
C ARG A 81 0.90 6.50 10.50
N ASN A 82 0.07 7.31 9.86
CA ASN A 82 -0.20 7.24 8.43
C ASN A 82 0.24 8.52 7.74
N PHE A 83 1.09 8.36 6.74
CA PHE A 83 1.66 9.43 5.95
C PHE A 83 1.02 9.45 4.57
N ILE A 84 0.77 10.64 4.04
CA ILE A 84 0.43 10.82 2.63
C ILE A 84 1.37 11.85 2.02
N TRP A 85 1.98 11.52 0.88
CA TRP A 85 2.79 12.43 0.09
C TRP A 85 2.15 12.61 -1.28
N TYR A 86 2.02 13.86 -1.73
CA TYR A 86 1.38 14.23 -3.00
C TYR A 86 2.39 14.80 -3.99
N LEU A 87 2.19 14.44 -5.26
CA LEU A 87 2.86 15.01 -6.43
C LEU A 87 1.80 15.66 -7.31
N ASN A 88 1.97 16.94 -7.57
CA ASN A 88 1.04 17.77 -8.29
C ASN A 88 1.44 17.91 -9.75
N ASN A 89 0.46 17.94 -10.65
CA ASN A 89 0.72 18.32 -12.04
C ASN A 89 1.07 19.83 -12.15
N SER A 90 1.36 20.30 -13.37
CA SER A 90 1.71 21.70 -13.63
C SER A 90 0.61 22.72 -13.27
N GLN A 91 -0.63 22.26 -13.08
CA GLN A 91 -1.76 23.07 -12.65
C GLN A 91 -1.94 23.08 -11.12
N GLY A 92 -1.08 22.38 -10.38
CA GLY A 92 -1.17 22.26 -8.92
C GLY A 92 -2.19 21.22 -8.45
N VAL A 93 -2.72 20.38 -9.34
CA VAL A 93 -3.67 19.32 -8.98
C VAL A 93 -2.91 18.08 -8.51
N PRO A 94 -3.23 17.50 -7.34
CA PRO A 94 -2.60 16.28 -6.85
C PRO A 94 -3.01 15.08 -7.70
N MET A 95 -2.08 14.58 -8.53
CA MET A 95 -2.35 13.52 -9.51
C MET A 95 -1.73 12.18 -9.11
N VAL A 96 -0.66 12.18 -8.33
CA VAL A 96 -0.05 10.95 -7.82
C VAL A 96 0.20 11.10 -6.33
N ALA A 97 -0.18 10.11 -5.54
CA ALA A 97 0.04 10.11 -4.10
C ALA A 97 0.61 8.77 -3.62
N LEU A 98 1.42 8.83 -2.56
CA LEU A 98 1.85 7.68 -1.77
C LEU A 98 1.20 7.77 -0.41
N ASN A 99 0.42 6.77 -0.01
CA ASN A 99 -0.09 6.58 1.34
C ASN A 99 0.68 5.43 1.99
N TYR A 100 1.26 5.69 3.16
CA TYR A 100 2.11 4.76 3.88
C TYR A 100 1.67 4.70 5.34
N THR A 101 1.27 3.53 5.80
CA THR A 101 1.01 3.29 7.22
C THR A 101 2.27 2.71 7.88
N ALA A 102 2.86 3.47 8.80
CA ALA A 102 3.96 2.98 9.62
C ALA A 102 3.47 1.96 10.65
N ASP A 103 4.33 0.99 10.96
CA ASP A 103 4.16 0.03 12.06
C ASP A 103 2.93 -0.88 11.96
N LEU A 104 2.18 -0.81 10.84
CA LEU A 104 1.10 -1.74 10.54
C LEU A 104 1.69 -3.10 10.16
N ILE A 105 1.96 -3.90 11.19
CA ILE A 105 2.35 -5.29 11.05
C ILE A 105 1.16 -6.09 10.49
N HIS A 106 1.41 -7.00 9.55
CA HIS A 106 0.45 -8.03 9.10
C HIS A 106 0.03 -9.01 10.23
N ALA A 107 0.31 -8.68 11.50
CA ALA A 107 0.26 -9.56 12.65
C ALA A 107 -1.10 -9.61 13.36
N LEU A 108 -2.20 -9.16 12.75
CA LEU A 108 -3.51 -9.63 13.21
C LEU A 108 -3.72 -11.11 12.87
N TYR A 109 -2.85 -11.71 12.04
CA TYR A 109 -2.92 -13.12 11.67
C TYR A 109 -3.01 -14.09 12.86
N PRO A 110 -2.20 -14.02 13.93
CA PRO A 110 -2.27 -15.02 15.01
C PRO A 110 -3.55 -14.92 15.84
N GLN A 111 -4.02 -13.71 16.15
CA GLN A 111 -5.25 -13.50 16.92
C GLN A 111 -6.49 -13.87 16.09
N PHE A 112 -6.50 -13.49 14.81
CA PHE A 112 -7.55 -13.87 13.88
C PHE A 112 -7.52 -15.38 13.56
N ALA A 113 -6.33 -15.98 13.46
CA ALA A 113 -6.16 -17.42 13.30
C ALA A 113 -6.65 -18.18 14.53
N MET A 114 -6.45 -17.67 15.75
CA MET A 114 -7.01 -18.29 16.96
C MET A 114 -8.54 -18.25 16.95
N ILE A 115 -9.16 -17.11 16.61
CA ILE A 115 -10.62 -17.00 16.49
C ILE A 115 -11.15 -17.92 15.38
N ALA A 116 -10.50 -17.93 14.22
CA ALA A 116 -10.86 -18.79 13.10
C ALA A 116 -10.67 -20.27 13.42
N TRP A 117 -9.59 -20.63 14.11
CA TRP A 117 -9.31 -22.00 14.54
C TRP A 117 -10.32 -22.46 15.59
N ASP A 118 -10.59 -21.64 16.61
CA ASP A 118 -11.63 -21.92 17.61
C ASP A 118 -12.96 -22.17 16.90
N TYR A 119 -13.42 -21.25 16.05
CA TYR A 119 -14.61 -21.44 15.23
C TYR A 119 -14.55 -22.77 14.45
N LEU A 120 -13.52 -23.04 13.66
CA LEU A 120 -13.42 -24.24 12.83
C LEU A 120 -13.36 -25.55 13.65
N THR A 121 -12.87 -25.53 14.88
CA THR A 121 -12.87 -26.72 15.75
C THR A 121 -14.25 -27.06 16.32
N GLN A 122 -15.15 -26.07 16.42
CA GLN A 122 -16.51 -26.26 16.92
C GLN A 122 -17.48 -26.80 15.87
N PHE A 123 -17.12 -26.81 14.58
CA PHE A 123 -17.99 -27.30 13.51
C PHE A 123 -17.32 -28.37 12.64
N SER A 124 -18.07 -29.42 12.35
CA SER A 124 -17.72 -30.37 11.28
C SER A 124 -18.95 -30.63 10.41
N ARG A 125 -18.77 -31.25 9.24
CA ARG A 125 -19.90 -31.69 8.41
C ARG A 125 -19.97 -33.19 8.34
N ASP A 126 -21.18 -33.73 8.47
CA ASP A 126 -21.46 -35.12 8.17
C ASP A 126 -21.23 -35.38 6.67
N GLN A 127 -20.32 -36.29 6.31
CA GLN A 127 -19.94 -36.51 4.92
C GLN A 127 -21.04 -37.15 4.05
N LYS A 128 -22.10 -37.71 4.65
CA LYS A 128 -23.18 -38.39 3.91
C LYS A 128 -24.39 -37.47 3.68
N SER A 129 -24.73 -36.67 4.68
CA SER A 129 -25.92 -35.80 4.70
C SER A 129 -25.58 -34.33 4.52
N SER A 130 -24.30 -33.95 4.61
CA SER A 130 -23.81 -32.57 4.58
C SER A 130 -24.34 -31.68 5.72
N ALA A 131 -25.07 -32.24 6.69
CA ALA A 131 -25.54 -31.54 7.86
C ALA A 131 -24.35 -31.03 8.70
N ILE A 132 -24.49 -29.83 9.24
CA ILE A 132 -23.50 -29.23 10.16
C ILE A 132 -23.63 -29.94 11.51
N ARG A 133 -22.51 -30.39 12.06
CA ARG A 133 -22.37 -30.96 13.40
C ARG A 133 -21.62 -29.97 14.27
N TYR A 134 -22.16 -29.72 15.45
CA TYR A 134 -21.56 -28.87 16.47
C TYR A 134 -20.86 -29.77 17.48
N ASN A 135 -19.57 -29.51 17.72
CA ASN A 135 -18.81 -30.16 18.79
C ASN A 135 -19.01 -29.28 20.03
N HIS A 136 -19.32 -29.88 21.19
CA HIS A 136 -19.43 -29.18 22.48
C HIS A 136 -18.37 -29.71 23.43
#